data_AF-A0A7H4PQE5-F1
#
_entry.id   AF-A0A7H4PQE5-F1
#
_cell.length_a   1.000
_cell.length_b   1.000
_cell.length_c   1.000
_cell.angle_alpha   90.00
_cell.angle_beta   90.00
_cell.angle_gamma   90.00
#
_symmetry.space_group_name_H-M   'P 1'
#
loop_
_entity.id
_entity.type
_entity.pdbx_description
1 polymer ?
#
loop_
_entity_poly.entity_id
_entity_poly.type
_entity_poly.pdbx_seq_one_letter_code
_entity_poly.pdbx_strand_id
1 'polypeptide(L)'
;MQTHHDLPVPAVSEGELVAEGYDLDALLNQHFRGRVVRKDLSKQLKEGANVPVYVLEYLLGMYCAYDDDQIVEQGLQNVKRILADNYVRPDEAEKVKSLIRERGSYKIIDKVSVKLNQKKDVYEASSPTSALKMHWFRRRWSRTTKSC
;
A
#
# COMPACT_ATOMS: atom_id res chain seq x y z
N MET A 1 32.91 29.67 49.94
CA MET A 1 32.62 28.34 50.51
C MET A 1 31.12 28.31 50.81
N GLN A 2 30.31 27.80 49.88
CA GLN A 2 28.86 27.70 50.05
C GLN A 2 28.50 26.25 50.36
N THR A 3 27.83 26.07 51.48
CA THR A 3 27.30 24.83 52.02
C THR A 3 26.11 24.37 51.18
N HIS A 4 26.23 23.23 50.51
CA HIS A 4 25.13 22.57 49.82
C HIS A 4 24.32 21.77 50.84
N HIS A 5 23.01 21.98 50.86
CA HIS A 5 22.06 21.33 51.76
C HIS A 5 21.86 19.87 51.30
N ASP A 6 22.15 18.91 52.18
CA ASP A 6 21.78 17.51 52.02
C ASP A 6 20.26 17.35 52.22
N LEU A 7 19.57 16.85 51.20
CA LEU A 7 18.21 16.31 51.31
C LEU A 7 18.27 14.80 51.58
N PRO A 8 17.31 14.25 52.36
CA PRO A 8 17.39 12.87 52.80
C PRO A 8 17.05 11.91 51.65
N VAL A 9 17.97 10.98 51.38
CA VAL A 9 17.74 9.85 50.48
C VAL A 9 16.90 8.81 51.25
N PRO A 10 15.67 8.49 50.83
CA PRO A 10 14.95 7.38 51.43
C PRO A 10 15.58 6.07 50.94
N ALA A 11 15.91 5.20 51.89
CA ALA A 11 16.36 3.85 51.63
C ALA A 11 15.27 3.08 50.86
N VAL A 12 15.57 2.68 49.62
CA VAL A 12 14.74 1.77 48.84
C VAL A 12 15.49 0.48 48.60
N SER A 13 14.82 -0.59 49.02
CA SER A 13 15.19 -1.99 48.98
C SER A 13 15.61 -2.47 47.58
N GLU A 14 16.70 -3.23 47.55
CA GLU A 14 17.18 -4.01 46.41
C GLU A 14 16.08 -4.97 45.93
N GLY A 15 15.35 -4.60 44.86
CA GLY A 15 14.32 -5.51 44.36
C GLY A 15 13.28 -4.97 43.39
N GLU A 16 13.50 -3.90 42.62
CA GLU A 16 12.63 -3.62 41.46
C GLU A 16 13.35 -2.74 40.43
N LEU A 17 13.97 -3.39 39.44
CA LEU A 17 14.37 -2.73 38.20
C LEU A 17 13.12 -2.57 37.33
N VAL A 18 12.30 -1.57 37.66
CA VAL A 18 11.33 -1.05 36.69
C VAL A 18 12.13 -0.23 35.69
N ALA A 19 12.25 -0.76 34.48
CA ALA A 19 12.76 0.03 33.36
C ALA A 19 11.84 1.23 33.17
N GLU A 20 12.24 2.42 33.63
CA GLU A 20 11.76 3.69 33.08
C GLU A 20 12.31 3.85 31.66
N GLY A 21 11.93 2.92 30.79
CA GLY A 21 12.10 3.04 29.36
C GLY A 21 11.02 3.97 28.87
N TYR A 22 11.41 5.12 28.34
CA TYR A 22 10.54 5.90 27.46
C TYR A 22 9.78 4.95 26.53
N ASP A 23 8.48 5.17 26.36
CA ASP A 23 7.68 4.45 25.36
C ASP A 23 8.25 4.80 23.98
N LEU A 24 9.22 4.00 23.54
CA LEU A 24 9.98 4.21 22.32
C LEU A 24 9.05 4.22 21.12
N ASP A 25 7.95 3.46 21.17
CA ASP A 25 6.93 3.42 20.13
C ASP A 25 6.20 4.77 20.08
N ALA A 26 5.80 5.33 21.23
CA ALA A 26 5.22 6.67 21.28
C ALA A 26 6.18 7.77 20.79
N LEU A 27 7.46 7.74 21.18
CA LEU A 27 8.45 8.70 20.67
C LEU A 27 8.71 8.54 19.16
N LEU A 28 8.75 7.30 18.68
CA LEU A 28 8.92 7.00 17.27
C LEU A 28 7.73 7.52 16.45
N ASN A 29 6.51 7.29 16.91
CA ASN A 29 5.32 7.81 16.26
C ASN A 29 5.20 9.33 16.38
N GLN A 30 5.72 9.94 17.45
CA GLN A 30 5.77 11.40 17.58
C GLN A 30 6.73 12.05 16.58
N HIS A 31 7.96 11.53 16.47
CA HIS A 31 9.02 12.14 15.66
C HIS A 31 9.07 11.66 14.20
N PHE A 32 8.55 10.46 13.89
CA PHE A 32 8.66 9.80 12.58
C PHE A 32 7.31 9.35 12.02
N ARG A 33 6.28 10.22 12.13
CA ARG A 33 4.95 9.96 11.55
C ARG A 33 5.04 9.56 10.07
N GLY A 34 4.39 8.46 9.72
CA GLY A 34 4.34 7.90 8.37
C GLY A 34 5.64 7.28 7.85
N ARG A 35 6.67 7.20 8.69
CA ARG A 35 7.94 6.49 8.42
C ARG A 35 8.09 5.24 9.27
N VAL A 36 7.29 5.13 10.33
CA VAL A 36 7.21 3.98 11.22
C VAL A 36 5.95 3.19 10.85
N VAL A 37 6.11 1.88 10.71
CA VAL A 37 5.04 0.95 10.31
C VAL A 37 5.03 -0.22 11.28
N ARG A 38 3.87 -0.48 11.89
CA ARG A 38 3.67 -1.66 12.74
C ARG A 38 3.62 -2.92 11.85
N LYS A 39 4.60 -3.81 12.01
CA LYS A 39 4.81 -4.99 11.12
C LYS A 39 3.82 -6.13 11.36
N ASP A 40 3.11 -6.12 12.48
CA ASP A 40 1.96 -6.97 12.79
C ASP A 40 0.78 -6.71 11.83
N LEU A 41 0.44 -5.45 11.58
CA LEU A 41 -0.65 -5.05 10.68
C LEU A 41 -0.35 -5.42 9.22
N SER A 42 0.92 -5.32 8.80
CA SER A 42 1.31 -5.70 7.44
C SER A 42 1.21 -7.20 7.19
N LYS A 43 1.27 -8.05 8.22
CA LYS A 43 1.04 -9.50 8.08
C LYS A 43 -0.44 -9.82 7.87
N GLN A 44 -1.33 -9.23 8.67
CA GLN A 44 -2.78 -9.43 8.54
C GLN A 44 -3.31 -9.05 7.16
N LEU A 45 -2.71 -8.04 6.54
CA LEU A 45 -3.15 -7.54 5.23
C LEU A 45 -2.65 -8.38 4.04
N LYS A 46 -1.54 -9.12 4.20
CA LYS A 46 -0.96 -9.97 3.14
C LYS A 46 -1.82 -11.19 2.81
N GLU A 47 -2.61 -11.68 3.76
CA GLU A 47 -3.43 -12.90 3.56
C GLU A 47 -4.61 -12.66 2.61
N GLY A 48 -5.01 -11.40 2.38
CA GLY A 48 -6.14 -11.05 1.53
C GLY A 48 -5.80 -10.50 0.14
N ALA A 49 -4.53 -10.14 -0.14
CA ALA A 49 -4.16 -9.42 -1.36
C ALA A 49 -2.76 -9.78 -1.87
N ASN A 50 -2.66 -10.15 -3.16
CA ASN A 50 -1.37 -10.35 -3.85
C ASN A 50 -0.71 -9.01 -4.24
N VAL A 51 -0.62 -8.09 -3.28
CA VAL A 51 -0.07 -6.75 -3.45
C VAL A 51 1.35 -6.74 -2.88
N PRO A 52 2.32 -6.10 -3.57
CA PRO A 52 3.68 -6.03 -3.05
C PRO A 52 3.76 -5.40 -1.66
N VAL A 53 4.59 -5.97 -0.79
CA VAL A 53 4.72 -5.58 0.63
C VAL A 53 5.00 -4.09 0.80
N TYR A 54 5.86 -3.52 -0.04
CA TYR A 54 6.23 -2.10 0.02
C TYR A 54 5.03 -1.16 -0.19
N VAL A 55 4.03 -1.56 -0.97
CA VAL A 55 2.80 -0.76 -1.17
C VAL A 55 1.95 -0.79 0.09
N LEU A 56 1.83 -1.97 0.71
CA LEU A 56 1.07 -2.15 1.94
C LEU A 56 1.70 -1.34 3.08
N GLU A 57 3.03 -1.39 3.22
CA GLU A 57 3.78 -0.61 4.21
C GLU A 57 3.59 0.89 4.01
N TYR A 58 3.63 1.36 2.76
CA TYR A 58 3.36 2.76 2.44
C TYR A 58 1.94 3.19 2.85
N LEU A 59 0.93 2.39 2.50
CA LEU A 59 -0.46 2.68 2.86
C LEU A 59 -0.67 2.67 4.38
N LEU A 60 -0.11 1.69 5.08
CA LEU A 60 -0.17 1.61 6.54
C LEU A 60 0.55 2.78 7.20
N GLY A 61 1.72 3.18 6.71
CA GLY A 61 2.42 4.37 7.21
C GLY A 61 1.57 5.65 7.06
N MET A 62 0.85 5.80 5.94
CA MET A 62 0.01 6.99 5.73
C MET A 62 -1.25 7.02 6.60
N TYR A 63 -1.89 5.88 6.85
CA TYR A 63 -3.23 5.83 7.47
C TYR A 63 -3.24 5.30 8.91
N CYS A 64 -2.20 4.58 9.35
CA CYS A 64 -2.13 3.92 10.66
C CYS A 64 -0.99 4.49 11.54
N ALA A 65 -0.67 5.78 11.41
CA ALA A 65 0.44 6.44 12.13
C ALA A 65 0.15 6.80 13.60
N TYR A 66 -0.95 6.33 14.18
CA TYR A 66 -1.40 6.67 15.52
C TYR A 66 -1.45 5.42 16.41
N ASP A 67 -1.24 5.60 17.72
CA ASP A 67 -1.26 4.52 18.72
C ASP A 67 -2.64 4.21 19.30
N ASP A 68 -3.67 4.95 18.87
CA ASP A 68 -5.05 4.68 19.26
C ASP A 68 -5.63 3.55 18.39
N ASP A 69 -5.99 2.43 19.04
CA ASP A 69 -6.58 1.26 18.41
C ASP A 69 -7.82 1.59 17.55
N GLN A 70 -8.63 2.59 17.94
CA GLN A 70 -9.79 3.00 17.15
C GLN A 70 -9.39 3.67 15.83
N ILE A 71 -8.34 4.51 15.86
CA ILE A 71 -7.82 5.19 14.67
C ILE A 71 -7.11 4.18 13.76
N VAL A 72 -6.38 3.24 14.35
CA VAL A 72 -5.70 2.17 13.60
C VAL A 72 -6.70 1.29 12.85
N GLU A 73 -7.79 0.87 13.49
CA GLU A 73 -8.83 0.06 12.85
C GLU A 73 -9.50 0.81 11.69
N GLN A 74 -9.83 2.09 11.88
CA GLN A 74 -10.36 2.93 10.79
C GLN A 74 -9.34 3.09 9.65
N GLY A 75 -8.06 3.28 9.98
CA GLY A 75 -6.96 3.32 9.03
C GLY A 75 -6.87 2.03 8.21
N LEU A 76 -6.97 0.88 8.87
CA LEU A 76 -6.94 -0.42 8.23
C LEU A 76 -8.14 -0.63 7.29
N GLN A 77 -9.33 -0.21 7.69
CA GLN A 77 -10.53 -0.24 6.84
C GLN A 77 -10.37 0.66 5.61
N ASN A 78 -9.78 1.84 5.77
CA ASN A 78 -9.47 2.74 4.66
C ASN A 78 -8.47 2.11 3.68
N VAL A 79 -7.41 1.49 4.18
CA VAL A 79 -6.43 0.78 3.34
C VAL A 79 -7.09 -0.37 2.57
N LYS A 80 -7.92 -1.19 3.24
CA LYS A 80 -8.68 -2.26 2.58
C LYS A 80 -9.57 -1.73 1.46
N ARG A 81 -10.26 -0.61 1.69
CA ARG A 81 -11.09 0.04 0.66
C ARG A 81 -10.25 0.55 -0.52
N ILE A 82 -9.14 1.24 -0.24
CA ILE A 82 -8.23 1.74 -1.31
C ILE A 82 -7.73 0.58 -2.16
N LEU A 83 -7.34 -0.52 -1.53
CA LEU A 83 -6.91 -1.72 -2.24
C LEU A 83 -8.06 -2.30 -3.07
N ALA A 84 -9.26 -2.46 -2.51
CA ALA A 84 -10.41 -3.00 -3.24
C ALA A 84 -10.84 -2.14 -4.45
N ASP A 85 -10.75 -0.82 -4.33
CA ASP A 85 -11.19 0.11 -5.38
C ASP A 85 -10.16 0.26 -6.51
N ASN A 86 -8.86 0.16 -6.20
CA ASN A 86 -7.78 0.46 -7.14
C ASN A 86 -7.04 -0.79 -7.64
N TYR A 87 -7.08 -1.90 -6.90
CA TYR A 87 -6.42 -3.14 -7.29
C TYR A 87 -7.35 -3.99 -8.15
N VAL A 88 -6.89 -4.28 -9.37
CA VAL A 88 -7.57 -5.22 -10.27
C VAL A 88 -6.97 -6.59 -10.05
N ARG A 89 -7.78 -7.55 -9.63
CA ARG A 89 -7.35 -8.95 -9.58
C ARG A 89 -7.27 -9.51 -11.01
N PRO A 90 -6.26 -10.33 -11.34
CA PRO A 90 -6.06 -10.82 -12.71
C PRO A 90 -7.22 -11.67 -13.26
N ASP A 91 -8.03 -12.27 -12.38
CA ASP A 91 -9.26 -12.99 -12.71
C ASP A 91 -10.47 -12.08 -12.99
N GLU A 92 -10.38 -10.78 -12.69
CA GLU A 92 -11.45 -9.78 -12.90
C GLU A 92 -11.26 -8.96 -14.19
N ALA A 93 -10.50 -9.47 -15.16
CA ALA A 93 -10.17 -8.76 -16.40
C ALA A 93 -11.43 -8.28 -17.19
N GLU A 94 -12.52 -9.04 -17.17
CA GLU A 94 -13.77 -8.67 -17.85
C GLU A 94 -14.48 -7.47 -17.20
N LYS A 95 -14.39 -7.34 -15.87
CA LYS A 95 -14.95 -6.19 -15.13
C LYS A 95 -14.27 -4.90 -15.59
N VAL A 96 -12.95 -4.92 -15.76
CA VAL A 96 -12.18 -3.80 -16.28
C VAL A 96 -12.57 -3.45 -17.72
N LYS A 97 -12.81 -4.45 -18.58
CA LYS A 97 -13.30 -4.20 -19.94
C LYS A 97 -14.68 -3.52 -19.93
N SER A 98 -15.60 -3.94 -19.05
CA SER A 98 -16.90 -3.29 -18.90
C SER A 98 -16.76 -1.84 -18.44
N LEU A 99 -15.96 -1.60 -17.39
CA LEU A 99 -15.70 -0.25 -16.88
C LEU A 99 -15.09 0.67 -17.95
N ILE A 100 -14.16 0.16 -18.75
CA ILE A 100 -13.54 0.89 -19.87
C ILE A 100 -14.56 1.19 -20.98
N ARG A 101 -15.48 0.27 -21.25
CA ARG A 101 -16.54 0.44 -22.25
C ARG A 101 -17.56 1.49 -21.81
N GLU A 102 -17.99 1.44 -20.56
CA GLU A 102 -19.00 2.34 -19.99
C GLU A 102 -18.44 3.76 -19.77
N ARG A 103 -17.24 3.89 -19.19
CA ARG A 103 -16.61 5.19 -18.88
C ARG A 103 -15.85 5.79 -20.06
N GLY A 104 -15.63 5.02 -21.13
CA GLY A 104 -14.89 5.41 -22.33
C GLY A 104 -13.36 5.48 -22.16
N SER A 105 -12.89 6.04 -21.05
CA SER A 105 -11.47 6.14 -20.68
C SER A 105 -11.23 5.66 -19.25
N TYR A 106 -10.14 4.92 -19.04
CA TYR A 106 -9.72 4.40 -17.74
C TYR A 106 -8.20 4.31 -17.70
N LYS A 107 -7.58 4.65 -16.56
CA LYS A 107 -6.13 4.60 -16.38
C LYS A 107 -5.75 3.33 -15.63
N ILE A 108 -4.81 2.56 -16.16
CA ILE A 108 -4.32 1.32 -15.56
C ILE A 108 -2.79 1.32 -15.64
N ILE A 109 -2.15 0.87 -14.56
CA ILE A 109 -0.72 0.58 -14.52
C ILE A 109 -0.57 -0.93 -14.63
N ASP A 110 0.01 -1.41 -15.73
CA ASP A 110 0.24 -2.84 -15.95
C ASP A 110 1.48 -3.07 -16.81
N LYS A 111 2.03 -4.29 -16.75
CA LYS A 111 3.10 -4.74 -17.63
C LYS A 111 2.52 -5.06 -19.01
N VAL A 112 3.01 -4.36 -20.03
CA VAL A 112 2.58 -4.58 -21.42
C VAL A 112 3.62 -5.42 -22.15
N SER A 113 3.19 -6.48 -22.82
CA SER A 113 4.03 -7.30 -23.70
C SER A 113 3.73 -6.96 -25.16
N VAL A 114 4.75 -6.60 -25.94
CA VAL A 114 4.61 -6.23 -27.36
C VAL A 114 5.20 -7.31 -28.25
N LYS A 115 4.45 -7.76 -29.25
CA LYS A 115 4.88 -8.74 -30.25
C LYS A 115 4.60 -8.22 -31.66
N LEU A 116 5.54 -8.45 -32.59
CA LEU A 116 5.34 -8.12 -34.00
C LEU A 116 4.49 -9.20 -34.68
N ASN A 117 3.34 -8.81 -35.24
CA ASN A 117 2.55 -9.69 -36.09
C ASN A 117 3.01 -9.51 -37.55
N GLN A 118 3.91 -10.38 -38.01
CA GLN A 118 4.50 -10.33 -39.35
C GLN A 118 3.47 -10.44 -40.48
N LYS A 119 2.32 -11.10 -40.26
CA LYS A 119 1.28 -11.25 -41.30
C LYS A 119 0.55 -9.94 -41.61
N LYS A 120 0.46 -9.05 -40.62
CA LYS A 120 -0.24 -7.77 -40.73
C LYS A 120 0.71 -6.59 -40.73
N ASP A 121 2.00 -6.83 -40.49
CA ASP A 121 3.03 -5.82 -40.28
C ASP A 121 2.66 -4.79 -39.20
N VAL A 122 2.08 -5.28 -38.09
CA VAL A 122 1.65 -4.43 -36.97
C VAL A 122 2.15 -4.99 -35.64
N TYR A 123 2.61 -4.09 -34.76
CA TYR A 123 2.92 -4.43 -33.37
C TYR A 123 1.63 -4.58 -32.55
N GLU A 124 1.45 -5.75 -31.94
CA GLU A 124 0.35 -6.05 -31.04
C GLU A 124 0.84 -6.03 -29.60
N ALA A 125 0.20 -5.23 -28.76
CA ALA A 125 0.41 -5.19 -27.32
C ALA A 125 -0.68 -5.98 -26.60
N SER A 126 -0.29 -6.74 -25.59
CA SER A 126 -1.18 -7.46 -24.67
C SER A 126 -0.83 -7.14 -23.22
N SER A 127 -1.86 -6.88 -22.40
CA SER A 127 -1.77 -6.72 -20.95
C SER A 127 -2.47 -7.90 -20.25
N PRO A 128 -1.83 -8.55 -19.26
CA PRO A 128 -2.43 -9.68 -18.55
C PRO A 128 -3.60 -9.26 -17.65
N THR A 129 -3.53 -8.09 -17.02
CA THR A 129 -4.51 -7.66 -16.00
C THR A 129 -5.84 -7.21 -16.61
N SER A 130 -5.80 -6.60 -17.79
CA SER A 130 -7.00 -6.13 -18.49
C SER A 130 -7.45 -7.07 -19.62
N ALA A 131 -6.63 -8.06 -19.96
CA ALA A 131 -6.76 -8.91 -21.15
C ALA A 131 -7.04 -8.09 -22.44
N LEU A 132 -6.56 -6.84 -22.49
CA LEU A 132 -6.73 -5.96 -23.64
C LEU A 132 -5.66 -6.24 -24.68
N LYS A 133 -6.09 -6.17 -25.95
CA LYS A 133 -5.23 -6.22 -27.11
C LYS A 133 -5.25 -4.88 -27.83
N MET A 134 -4.09 -4.28 -27.96
CA MET A 134 -3.90 -2.99 -28.62
C MET A 134 -2.98 -3.15 -29.82
N HIS A 135 -3.17 -2.34 -30.85
CA HIS A 135 -2.35 -2.33 -32.06
C HIS A 135 -1.68 -0.97 -32.19
N TRP A 136 -0.41 -0.97 -32.56
CA TRP A 136 0.31 0.27 -32.84
C TRP A 136 -0.02 0.76 -34.25
N PHE A 137 -0.69 1.91 -34.37
CA PHE A 137 -1.07 2.50 -35.66
C PHE A 137 -0.91 4.02 -35.63
N ARG A 138 -0.25 4.61 -36.63
CA ARG A 138 -0.02 6.07 -36.75
C ARG A 138 0.48 6.71 -35.43
N ARG A 139 1.54 6.17 -34.84
CA ARG A 139 2.16 6.65 -33.59
C ARG A 139 1.24 6.61 -32.34
N ARG A 140 0.11 5.91 -32.40
CA ARG A 140 -0.80 5.74 -31.25
C ARG A 140 -1.20 4.28 -31.10
N TRP A 141 -1.37 3.84 -29.85
CA TRP A 141 -2.00 2.57 -29.57
C TRP A 141 -3.52 2.69 -29.79
N SER A 142 -4.05 1.91 -30.71
CA SER A 142 -5.49 1.82 -31.00
C SER A 142 -6.06 0.50 -30.50
N ARG A 143 -7.26 0.53 -29.93
CA ARG A 143 -7.99 -0.67 -29.50
C ARG A 143 -8.57 -1.35 -30.74
N THR A 144 -8.42 -2.67 -30.84
CA THR A 144 -9.28 -3.45 -31.74
C THR A 144 -10.57 -3.74 -30.97
N THR A 145 -11.61 -2.94 -31.16
CA THR A 145 -12.97 -3.38 -30.85
C THR A 145 -13.32 -4.49 -31.84
N LYS A 146 -13.05 -5.75 -31.47
CA LYS A 146 -13.80 -6.84 -32.09
C LYS A 146 -15.22 -6.73 -31.54
N SER A 147 -16.07 -6.07 -32.33
CA SER A 147 -17.50 -6.25 -32.23
C SER A 147 -17.77 -7.71 -32.60
N CYS A 148 -18.12 -8.52 -31.61
CA CYS A 148 -18.82 -9.79 -31.79
C CYS A 148 -19.67 -10.00 -30.54
#